data_AF-A0A7V3UL12-F1
#
_entry.id   AF-A0A7V3UL12-F1
#
_cell.length_a   1.000
_cell.length_b   1.000
_cell.length_c   1.000
_cell.angle_alpha   90.00
_cell.angle_beta   90.00
_cell.angle_gamma   90.00
#
_symmetry.space_group_name_H-M   'P 1'
#
loop_
_entity.id
_entity.type
_entity.pdbx_description
1 polymer ?
#
loop_
_entity_poly.entity_id
_entity_poly.type
_entity_poly.pdbx_seq_one_letter_code
_entity_poly.pdbx_strand_id
1 'polypeptide(L)'
;MFLLAAFMVNAHGPALTETGWHGEPLPEGLSRGMGEGDYIHQKDGSVLVYVPGGYFLRGTSKAQATGLKQQFGDHFSVEIPQRSIYLSPYYIDKFEVTNGQYAQFLKAVRGEGHGYCYPGEPGQKDHTPTYWQDSRLNSPDQPVVGVDWYDAYAYCRWAGKHLPTEAQWEKAARGVDGREFPWGNAWVAEYSNNVESGFGRRILTQKQWLDFLSRLTPDTLKVL
;
A
#
# COMPACT_ATOMS: atom_id res chain seq x y z
N MET A 1 -2.79 -2.16 -11.18
CA MET A 1 -3.04 -1.06 -10.22
C MET A 1 -1.78 -0.90 -9.39
N PHE A 2 -0.88 0.01 -9.77
CA PHE A 2 0.25 0.41 -8.93
C PHE A 2 -0.18 1.69 -8.23
N LEU A 3 -0.97 1.54 -7.18
CA LEU A 3 -1.34 2.63 -6.31
C LEU A 3 -0.93 2.22 -4.90
N LEU A 4 0.08 2.95 -4.46
CA LEU A 4 0.39 3.28 -3.09
C LEU A 4 1.08 2.20 -2.27
N ALA A 5 2.36 2.47 -2.05
CA ALA A 5 3.21 1.61 -1.28
C ALA A 5 2.86 1.74 0.21
N ALA A 6 2.27 0.68 0.74
CA ALA A 6 2.17 0.46 2.17
C ALA A 6 3.48 -0.23 2.60
N PHE A 7 4.31 0.46 3.37
CA PHE A 7 5.68 0.01 3.62
C PHE A 7 5.78 -0.80 4.89
N MET A 8 6.74 -1.70 4.96
CA MET A 8 6.83 -2.68 6.03
C MET A 8 8.13 -2.64 6.81
N VAL A 9 8.01 -3.04 8.06
CA VAL A 9 9.12 -3.40 8.94
C VAL A 9 8.95 -4.88 9.32
N ASN A 10 10.00 -5.68 9.17
CA ASN A 10 9.97 -7.07 9.60
C ASN A 10 9.90 -7.14 11.14
N ALA A 11 9.05 -8.01 11.68
CA ALA A 11 8.90 -8.19 13.13
C ALA A 11 10.05 -8.97 13.81
N HIS A 12 11.13 -9.28 13.07
CA HIS A 12 12.26 -10.08 13.55
C HIS A 12 13.52 -9.22 13.61
N GLY A 13 13.64 -8.42 14.68
CA GLY A 13 14.87 -7.74 15.10
C GLY A 13 15.35 -8.26 16.47
N PRO A 14 16.56 -7.91 16.93
CA PRO A 14 17.00 -8.24 18.29
C PRO A 14 15.98 -7.71 19.29
N ALA A 15 15.65 -8.54 20.30
CA ALA A 15 14.61 -8.22 21.27
C ALA A 15 14.96 -6.91 22.02
N LEU A 16 14.28 -5.82 21.65
CA LEU A 16 14.15 -4.68 22.54
C LEU A 16 13.33 -5.13 23.74
N THR A 17 13.56 -4.51 24.91
CA THR A 17 12.86 -4.84 26.16
C THR A 17 11.37 -4.49 26.15
N GLU A 18 10.86 -3.92 25.05
CA GLU A 18 9.49 -3.45 24.91
C GLU A 18 8.68 -4.34 23.97
N THR A 19 7.42 -4.61 24.36
CA THR A 19 6.46 -5.37 23.56
C THR A 19 5.46 -4.44 22.87
N GLY A 20 4.97 -4.88 21.71
CA GLY A 20 3.83 -4.28 21.03
C GLY A 20 2.50 -4.49 21.75
N TRP A 21 1.42 -3.99 21.15
CA TRP A 21 0.05 -4.11 21.63
C TRP A 21 -0.44 -5.57 21.72
N HIS A 22 0.15 -6.50 20.97
CA HIS A 22 -0.24 -7.91 20.94
C HIS A 22 0.78 -8.83 21.62
N GLY A 23 1.72 -8.26 22.40
CA GLY A 23 2.76 -9.01 23.10
C GLY A 23 3.91 -9.49 22.19
N GLU A 24 3.92 -9.06 20.94
CA GLU A 24 4.99 -9.29 19.98
C GLU A 24 6.22 -8.41 20.29
N PRO A 25 7.43 -8.81 19.85
CA PRO A 25 8.60 -7.94 19.91
C PRO A 25 8.37 -6.65 19.12
N LEU A 26 8.71 -5.50 19.72
CA LEU A 26 8.69 -4.22 19.04
C LEU A 26 10.02 -4.01 18.29
N PRO A 27 10.02 -3.87 16.95
CA PRO A 27 11.24 -3.59 16.19
C PRO A 27 11.85 -2.23 16.53
N GLU A 28 13.15 -2.11 16.30
CA GLU A 28 13.84 -0.81 16.35
C GLU A 28 13.19 0.20 15.39
N GLY A 29 13.06 1.44 15.86
CA GLY A 29 12.42 2.51 15.09
C GLY A 29 10.89 2.53 15.15
N LEU A 30 10.25 1.57 15.84
CA LEU A 30 8.81 1.61 16.13
C LEU A 30 8.54 1.94 17.60
N SER A 31 7.47 2.70 17.86
CA SER A 31 6.88 2.89 19.19
C SER A 31 5.37 2.62 19.14
N ARG A 32 4.74 2.38 20.29
CA ARG A 32 3.27 2.32 20.37
C ARG A 32 2.67 3.71 20.15
N GLY A 33 1.64 3.79 19.31
CA GLY A 33 0.88 5.01 19.05
C GLY A 33 -0.17 5.31 20.11
N MET A 34 -0.96 6.37 19.88
CA MET A 34 -2.01 6.82 20.79
C MET A 34 -3.24 5.90 20.77
N GLY A 35 -3.50 5.22 19.64
CA GLY A 35 -4.58 4.25 19.50
C GLY A 35 -4.08 2.82 19.75
N GLU A 36 -4.95 1.98 20.31
CA GLU A 36 -4.66 0.55 20.43
C GLU A 36 -4.45 -0.06 19.03
N GLY A 37 -3.35 -0.82 18.88
CA GLY A 37 -2.96 -1.43 17.60
C GLY A 37 -2.22 -0.51 16.62
N ASP A 38 -2.11 0.80 16.93
CA ASP A 38 -1.32 1.74 16.14
C ASP A 38 0.14 1.75 16.61
N TYR A 39 1.07 1.77 15.66
CA TYR A 39 2.51 1.88 15.87
C TYR A 39 3.04 3.09 15.11
N ILE A 40 3.94 3.87 15.72
CA ILE A 40 4.53 5.06 15.08
C ILE A 40 5.95 4.74 14.65
N HIS A 41 6.25 5.00 13.38
CA HIS A 41 7.59 4.89 12.85
C HIS A 41 8.40 6.17 13.14
N GLN A 42 9.50 6.04 13.88
CA GLN A 42 10.26 7.18 14.40
C GLN A 42 10.94 8.02 13.30
N LYS A 43 11.26 7.40 12.16
CA LYS A 43 11.99 8.07 11.06
C LYS A 43 11.13 9.02 10.23
N ASP A 44 9.91 8.61 9.87
CA ASP A 44 9.02 9.35 8.96
C ASP A 44 7.68 9.73 9.62
N GLY A 45 7.39 9.21 10.82
CA GLY A 45 6.17 9.49 11.56
C GLY A 45 4.94 8.72 11.04
N SER A 46 5.11 7.71 10.17
CA SER A 46 3.96 6.94 9.69
C SER A 46 3.31 6.11 10.80
N VAL A 47 2.01 5.85 10.63
CA VAL A 47 1.27 4.91 11.47
C VAL A 47 1.27 3.55 10.79
N LEU A 48 1.74 2.53 11.47
CA LEU A 48 1.71 1.14 11.05
C LEU A 48 0.72 0.35 11.89
N VAL A 49 0.29 -0.78 11.33
CA VAL A 49 -0.47 -1.83 12.02
C VAL A 49 0.29 -3.14 11.98
N TYR A 50 0.12 -3.95 13.02
CA TYR A 50 0.66 -5.30 13.09
C TYR A 50 -0.25 -6.30 12.36
N VAL A 51 0.33 -7.10 11.46
CA VAL A 51 -0.36 -8.21 10.81
C VAL A 51 0.17 -9.53 11.38
N PRO A 52 -0.65 -10.30 12.13
CA PRO A 52 -0.23 -11.56 12.71
C PRO A 52 0.24 -12.58 11.67
N GLY A 53 1.25 -13.36 12.04
CA GLY A 53 1.71 -14.50 11.26
C GLY A 53 0.62 -15.56 11.13
N GLY A 54 0.64 -16.32 10.04
CA GLY A 54 -0.33 -17.39 9.81
C GLY A 54 -0.71 -17.60 8.36
N TYR A 55 -1.44 -18.69 8.14
CA TYR A 55 -2.00 -19.03 6.84
C TYR A 55 -3.11 -18.07 6.42
N PHE A 56 -3.16 -17.77 5.13
CA PHE A 56 -4.29 -17.07 4.52
C PHE A 56 -4.53 -17.59 3.10
N LEU A 57 -5.74 -17.38 2.60
CA LEU A 57 -6.07 -17.64 1.20
C LEU A 57 -5.53 -16.49 0.35
N ARG A 58 -4.58 -16.76 -0.56
CA ARG A 58 -4.10 -15.83 -1.58
C ARG A 58 -4.81 -16.06 -2.90
N GLY A 59 -5.21 -14.99 -3.58
CA GLY A 59 -5.83 -15.02 -4.89
C GLY A 59 -7.30 -15.42 -4.88
N THR A 60 -7.82 -15.63 -6.09
CA THR A 60 -9.25 -15.80 -6.37
C THR A 60 -9.57 -17.26 -6.71
N SER A 61 -10.71 -17.77 -6.23
CA SER A 61 -11.12 -19.13 -6.55
C SER A 61 -11.52 -19.25 -8.03
N LYS A 62 -11.36 -20.43 -8.64
CA LYS A 62 -11.74 -20.63 -10.05
C LYS A 62 -13.23 -20.33 -10.29
N ALA A 63 -14.09 -20.68 -9.33
CA ALA A 63 -15.54 -20.40 -9.41
C ALA A 63 -15.82 -18.89 -9.41
N GLN A 64 -15.20 -18.15 -8.50
CA GLN A 64 -15.36 -16.69 -8.40
C GLN A 64 -14.79 -15.99 -9.65
N ALA A 65 -13.59 -16.36 -10.10
CA ALA A 65 -12.99 -15.81 -11.32
C ALA A 65 -13.85 -16.09 -12.57
N THR A 66 -14.52 -17.25 -12.64
CA THR A 66 -15.44 -17.57 -13.74
C THR A 66 -16.66 -16.65 -13.73
N GLY A 67 -17.26 -16.42 -12.55
CA GLY A 67 -18.38 -15.48 -12.41
C GLY A 67 -17.99 -14.05 -12.80
N LEU A 68 -16.86 -13.57 -12.28
CA LEU A 68 -16.32 -12.25 -12.62
C LEU A 68 -16.01 -12.12 -14.12
N LYS A 69 -15.43 -13.15 -14.74
CA LYS A 69 -15.15 -13.16 -16.18
C LYS A 69 -16.41 -13.08 -17.04
N GLN A 70 -17.48 -13.80 -16.66
CA GLN A 70 -18.75 -13.73 -17.36
C GLN A 70 -19.38 -12.34 -17.28
N GLN A 71 -19.19 -11.65 -16.16
CA GLN A 71 -19.82 -10.37 -15.90
C GLN A 71 -19.00 -9.17 -16.41
N PHE A 72 -17.66 -9.26 -16.39
CA PHE A 72 -16.76 -8.11 -16.56
C PHE A 72 -15.60 -8.36 -17.54
N GLY A 73 -15.52 -9.52 -18.17
CA GLY A 73 -14.44 -9.85 -19.11
C GLY A 73 -13.19 -10.46 -18.44
N ASP A 74 -12.23 -10.85 -19.26
CA ASP A 74 -11.11 -11.71 -18.83
C ASP A 74 -9.92 -10.93 -18.24
N HIS A 75 -10.15 -10.32 -17.08
CA HIS A 75 -9.11 -9.64 -16.30
C HIS A 75 -8.63 -10.44 -15.08
N PHE A 76 -9.45 -11.39 -14.62
CA PHE A 76 -9.27 -12.10 -13.35
C PHE A 76 -8.51 -13.42 -13.49
N SER A 77 -8.17 -13.84 -14.72
CA SER A 77 -7.43 -15.09 -14.96
C SER A 77 -5.99 -15.06 -14.43
N VAL A 78 -5.44 -13.88 -14.16
CA VAL A 78 -4.11 -13.72 -13.53
C VAL A 78 -4.15 -13.90 -12.01
N GLU A 79 -5.34 -13.91 -11.40
CA GLU A 79 -5.52 -14.01 -9.94
C GLU A 79 -5.72 -15.46 -9.45
N ILE A 80 -5.76 -16.43 -10.38
CA ILE A 80 -5.99 -17.86 -10.09
C ILE A 80 -4.69 -18.68 -10.21
N PRO A 81 -4.58 -19.84 -9.55
CA PRO A 81 -5.54 -20.40 -8.59
C PRO A 81 -5.37 -19.80 -7.19
N GLN A 82 -6.46 -19.78 -6.43
CA GLN A 82 -6.42 -19.53 -4.99
C GLN A 82 -5.54 -20.59 -4.30
N ARG A 83 -4.69 -20.14 -3.36
CA ARG A 83 -3.78 -21.01 -2.61
C ARG A 83 -3.73 -20.59 -1.15
N SER A 84 -3.66 -21.56 -0.24
CA SER A 84 -3.29 -21.30 1.15
C SER A 84 -1.77 -21.11 1.24
N ILE A 85 -1.32 -19.97 1.75
CA ILE A 85 0.11 -19.70 1.96
C ILE A 85 0.33 -19.16 3.38
N TYR A 86 1.50 -19.46 3.94
CA TYR A 86 1.91 -18.96 5.24
C TYR A 86 2.75 -17.70 5.08
N LEU A 87 2.47 -16.68 5.91
CA LEU A 87 3.34 -15.51 6.07
C LEU A 87 3.76 -15.38 7.54
N SER A 88 5.04 -15.08 7.77
CA SER A 88 5.53 -14.58 9.06
C SER A 88 4.82 -13.27 9.45
N PRO A 89 4.77 -12.90 10.73
CA PRO A 89 4.21 -11.61 11.14
C PRO A 89 5.02 -10.43 10.59
N TYR A 90 4.36 -9.31 10.33
CA TYR A 90 4.98 -8.09 9.83
C TYR A 90 4.17 -6.86 10.24
N TYR A 91 4.79 -5.69 10.16
CA TYR A 91 4.11 -4.41 10.25
C TYR A 91 3.92 -3.84 8.86
N ILE A 92 2.81 -3.15 8.62
CA ILE A 92 2.54 -2.46 7.35
C ILE A 92 1.93 -1.10 7.63
N ASP A 93 2.28 -0.09 6.84
CA ASP A 93 1.68 1.24 6.98
C ASP A 93 0.14 1.15 6.87
N LYS A 94 -0.54 1.81 7.82
CA LYS A 94 -2.01 1.89 7.93
C LYS A 94 -2.59 2.75 6.82
N PHE A 95 -1.83 3.76 6.40
CA PHE A 95 -2.17 4.71 5.36
C PHE A 95 -1.03 4.77 4.36
N GLU A 96 -1.35 5.23 3.16
CA GLU A 96 -0.36 5.50 2.15
C GLU A 96 0.60 6.62 2.56
N VAL A 97 1.83 6.59 2.06
CA VAL A 97 2.79 7.66 2.36
C VAL A 97 2.32 8.99 1.82
N THR A 98 2.35 9.98 2.72
CA THR A 98 1.87 11.33 2.47
C THR A 98 2.93 12.20 1.82
N ASN A 99 2.53 13.32 1.21
CA ASN A 99 3.47 14.32 0.71
C ASN A 99 4.36 14.89 1.83
N GLY A 100 3.81 15.08 3.05
CA GLY A 100 4.58 15.57 4.20
C GLY A 100 5.68 14.60 4.63
N GLN A 101 5.41 13.31 4.59
CA GLN A 101 6.41 12.25 4.82
C GLN A 101 7.44 12.20 3.69
N TYR A 102 7.00 12.21 2.44
CA TYR A 102 7.90 12.17 1.28
C TYR A 102 8.79 13.41 1.17
N ALA A 103 8.33 14.59 1.62
CA ALA A 103 9.14 15.80 1.69
C ALA A 103 10.37 15.65 2.60
N GLN A 104 10.24 14.88 3.70
CA GLN A 104 11.37 14.58 4.59
C GLN A 104 12.42 13.71 3.90
N PHE A 105 11.97 12.72 3.11
CA PHE A 105 12.84 11.91 2.26
C PHE A 105 13.57 12.75 1.22
N LEU A 106 12.87 13.62 0.48
CA LEU A 106 13.50 14.51 -0.51
C LEU A 106 14.56 15.42 0.11
N LYS A 107 14.29 15.96 1.32
CA LYS A 107 15.26 16.75 2.05
C LYS A 107 16.52 15.94 2.39
N ALA A 108 16.35 14.69 2.82
CA ALA A 108 17.47 13.82 3.16
C ALA A 108 18.28 13.44 1.92
N VAL A 109 17.65 13.01 0.82
CA VAL A 109 18.39 12.64 -0.41
C VAL A 109 19.19 13.82 -0.96
N ARG A 110 18.63 15.03 -0.92
CA ARG A 110 19.33 16.24 -1.39
C ARG A 110 20.48 16.69 -0.47
N GLY A 111 20.41 16.39 0.83
CA GLY A 111 21.42 16.80 1.81
C GLY A 111 22.49 15.73 2.10
N GLU A 112 22.09 14.47 2.12
CA GLU A 112 22.88 13.31 2.56
C GLU A 112 23.29 12.41 1.37
N GLY A 113 22.64 12.57 0.21
CA GLY A 113 22.93 11.85 -1.02
C GLY A 113 22.07 10.60 -1.25
N HIS A 114 22.46 9.83 -2.26
CA HIS A 114 21.68 8.73 -2.86
C HIS A 114 21.98 7.34 -2.26
N GLY A 115 22.34 7.27 -0.98
CA GLY A 115 22.73 6.01 -0.32
C GLY A 115 21.63 4.96 -0.20
N TYR A 116 20.39 5.32 -0.52
CA TYR A 116 19.18 4.50 -0.37
C TYR A 116 18.64 3.96 -1.71
N CYS A 117 19.24 4.40 -2.83
CA CYS A 117 18.78 4.08 -4.18
C CYS A 117 18.99 2.60 -4.53
N TYR A 118 18.17 2.09 -5.44
CA TYR A 118 18.31 0.72 -5.93
C TYR A 118 19.56 0.58 -6.82
N PRO A 119 20.32 -0.53 -6.73
CA PRO A 119 21.43 -0.80 -7.64
C PRO A 119 20.96 -0.88 -9.11
N GLY A 120 21.37 0.07 -9.94
CA GLY A 120 20.94 0.14 -11.35
C GLY A 120 19.78 1.09 -11.62
N GLU A 121 19.39 1.91 -10.64
CA GLU A 121 18.56 3.08 -10.86
C GLU A 121 19.16 4.01 -11.94
N PRO A 122 18.33 4.69 -12.76
CA PRO A 122 18.82 5.72 -13.67
C PRO A 122 19.71 6.74 -12.95
N GLY A 123 20.90 7.00 -13.52
CA GLY A 123 21.86 7.91 -12.90
C GLY A 123 21.29 9.32 -12.69
N GLN A 124 21.60 9.92 -11.54
CA GLN A 124 21.23 11.29 -11.16
C GLN A 124 19.71 11.55 -11.05
N LYS A 125 18.91 10.52 -10.74
CA LYS A 125 17.48 10.69 -10.45
C LYS A 125 17.27 11.55 -9.19
N ASP A 126 16.57 12.67 -9.30
CA ASP A 126 16.29 13.62 -8.19
C ASP A 126 15.18 13.13 -7.23
N HIS A 127 14.50 12.03 -7.56
CA HIS A 127 13.37 11.48 -6.80
C HIS A 127 12.17 12.42 -6.61
N THR A 128 12.15 13.61 -7.20
CA THR A 128 10.99 14.48 -7.17
C THR A 128 9.83 13.83 -7.95
N PRO A 129 8.66 13.61 -7.32
CA PRO A 129 7.51 13.02 -8.00
C PRO A 129 7.02 13.90 -9.15
N THR A 130 6.45 13.27 -10.18
CA THR A 130 5.99 13.95 -11.40
C THR A 130 5.02 15.11 -11.12
N TYR A 131 4.16 14.96 -10.10
CA TYR A 131 3.10 15.91 -9.76
C TYR A 131 3.37 16.74 -8.50
N TRP A 132 4.63 16.82 -8.07
CA TRP A 132 5.02 17.45 -6.80
C TRP A 132 4.55 18.92 -6.64
N GLN A 133 4.47 19.66 -7.74
CA GLN A 133 4.03 21.07 -7.75
C GLN A 133 2.55 21.26 -8.07
N ASP A 134 1.80 20.17 -8.30
CA ASP A 134 0.36 20.27 -8.58
C ASP A 134 -0.42 20.53 -7.30
N SER A 135 -0.95 21.75 -7.16
CA SER A 135 -1.74 22.18 -5.99
C SER A 135 -2.95 21.30 -5.65
N ARG A 136 -3.41 20.44 -6.58
CA ARG A 136 -4.52 19.51 -6.34
C ARG A 136 -4.08 18.24 -5.62
N LEU A 137 -2.78 17.92 -5.67
CA LEU A 137 -2.20 16.63 -5.30
C LEU A 137 -1.04 16.75 -4.29
N ASN A 138 -0.70 17.96 -3.84
CA ASN A 138 0.50 18.22 -3.05
C ASN A 138 0.23 18.64 -1.60
N SER A 139 -0.99 18.46 -1.09
CA SER A 139 -1.28 18.75 0.32
C SER A 139 -0.45 17.80 1.23
N PRO A 140 0.12 18.28 2.35
CA PRO A 140 0.96 17.47 3.22
C PRO A 140 0.33 16.16 3.71
N ASP A 141 -0.98 16.14 3.92
CA ASP A 141 -1.72 14.97 4.42
C ASP A 141 -2.31 14.10 3.29
N GLN A 142 -2.14 14.50 2.02
CA GLN A 142 -2.53 13.68 0.88
C GLN A 142 -1.46 12.65 0.57
N PRO A 143 -1.84 11.48 0.04
CA PRO A 143 -0.87 10.53 -0.47
C PRO A 143 0.00 11.11 -1.59
N VAL A 144 1.29 10.78 -1.59
CA VAL A 144 2.20 11.15 -2.67
C VAL A 144 1.86 10.36 -3.93
N VAL A 145 1.81 11.04 -5.08
CA VAL A 145 1.51 10.45 -6.40
C VAL A 145 2.56 10.85 -7.43
N GLY A 146 2.60 10.14 -8.56
CA GLY A 146 3.60 10.37 -9.60
C GLY A 146 5.01 9.89 -9.25
N VAL A 147 5.09 8.92 -8.32
CA VAL A 147 6.31 8.18 -7.96
C VAL A 147 6.43 6.92 -8.79
N ASP A 148 7.65 6.53 -9.16
CA ASP A 148 7.90 5.22 -9.77
C ASP A 148 8.36 4.18 -8.73
N TRP A 149 8.69 2.97 -9.20
CA TRP A 149 9.15 1.90 -8.30
C TRP A 149 10.48 2.23 -7.61
N TYR A 150 11.39 2.92 -8.30
CA TYR A 150 12.69 3.30 -7.74
C TYR A 150 12.52 4.35 -6.64
N ASP A 151 11.63 5.32 -6.83
CA ASP A 151 11.21 6.28 -5.82
C ASP A 151 10.67 5.61 -4.56
N ALA A 152 9.76 4.66 -4.75
CA ALA A 152 9.17 3.92 -3.64
C ALA A 152 10.23 3.06 -2.91
N TYR A 153 11.13 2.41 -3.65
CA TYR A 153 12.23 1.64 -3.07
C TYR A 153 13.18 2.52 -2.25
N ALA A 154 13.62 3.65 -2.80
CA ALA A 154 14.54 4.56 -2.13
C ALA A 154 13.93 5.17 -0.86
N TYR A 155 12.64 5.55 -0.91
CA TYR A 155 11.90 5.99 0.26
C TYR A 155 11.90 4.92 1.36
N CYS A 156 11.58 3.65 1.02
CA CYS A 156 11.60 2.55 1.99
C CYS A 156 12.94 2.48 2.70
N ARG A 157 14.02 2.44 1.92
CA ARG A 157 15.37 2.23 2.43
C ARG A 157 15.81 3.38 3.31
N TRP A 158 15.47 4.61 2.94
CA TRP A 158 15.69 5.79 3.77
C TRP A 158 14.90 5.74 5.09
N ALA A 159 13.64 5.30 5.02
CA ALA A 159 12.79 5.15 6.18
C ALA A 159 13.18 3.96 7.06
N GLY A 160 14.06 3.04 6.63
CA GLY A 160 14.34 1.80 7.37
C GLY A 160 13.28 0.69 7.18
N LYS A 161 12.50 0.80 6.11
CA LYS A 161 11.41 -0.10 5.71
C LYS A 161 11.74 -0.87 4.44
N HIS A 162 10.78 -1.63 3.93
CA HIS A 162 10.80 -2.20 2.59
C HIS A 162 9.40 -2.26 1.96
N LEU A 163 9.34 -2.49 0.63
CA LEU A 163 8.09 -2.73 -0.07
C LEU A 163 7.45 -4.05 0.38
N PRO A 164 6.11 -4.12 0.44
CA PRO A 164 5.41 -5.36 0.73
C PRO A 164 5.51 -6.30 -0.47
N THR A 165 5.54 -7.60 -0.22
CA THR A 165 5.20 -8.55 -1.29
C THR A 165 3.72 -8.45 -1.61
N GLU A 166 3.32 -8.83 -2.82
CA GLU A 166 1.90 -8.92 -3.21
C GLU A 166 1.08 -9.73 -2.19
N ALA A 167 1.64 -10.84 -1.68
CA ALA A 167 0.99 -11.67 -0.68
C ALA A 167 0.76 -10.95 0.66
N GLN A 168 1.74 -10.16 1.11
CA GLN A 168 1.59 -9.36 2.33
C GLN A 168 0.55 -8.26 2.13
N TRP A 169 0.60 -7.57 1.00
CA TRP A 169 -0.39 -6.55 0.66
C TRP A 169 -1.81 -7.13 0.64
N GLU A 170 -2.00 -8.29 -0.02
CA GLU A 170 -3.31 -8.94 -0.09
C GLU A 170 -3.82 -9.38 1.28
N LYS A 171 -2.96 -10.00 2.11
CA LYS A 171 -3.35 -10.42 3.47
C LYS A 171 -3.73 -9.23 4.35
N ALA A 172 -2.98 -8.13 4.26
CA ALA A 172 -3.27 -6.91 5.01
C ALA A 172 -4.60 -6.27 4.58
N ALA A 173 -4.85 -6.19 3.27
CA ALA A 173 -6.07 -5.59 2.73
C ALA A 173 -7.31 -6.45 2.98
N ARG A 174 -7.20 -7.78 2.84
CA ARG A 174 -8.35 -8.69 2.76
C ARG A 174 -8.57 -9.52 4.02
N GLY A 175 -7.56 -9.65 4.87
CA GLY A 175 -7.58 -10.60 5.98
C GLY A 175 -7.33 -12.04 5.53
N VAL A 176 -7.86 -13.01 6.29
CA VAL A 176 -7.53 -14.45 6.13
C VAL A 176 -8.63 -15.30 5.52
N ASP A 177 -9.85 -14.78 5.43
CA ASP A 177 -11.07 -15.52 5.11
C ASP A 177 -11.45 -15.52 3.63
N GLY A 178 -10.68 -14.82 2.80
CA GLY A 178 -10.88 -14.80 1.35
C GLY A 178 -12.05 -13.93 0.88
N ARG A 179 -12.50 -12.98 1.70
CA ARG A 179 -13.56 -12.02 1.34
C ARG A 179 -13.27 -11.22 0.06
N GLU A 180 -14.30 -10.67 -0.56
CA GLU A 180 -14.19 -9.95 -1.84
C GLU A 180 -13.60 -8.54 -1.71
N PHE A 181 -14.02 -7.78 -0.70
CA PHE A 181 -13.51 -6.45 -0.40
C PHE A 181 -12.89 -6.42 1.01
N PRO A 182 -12.03 -5.44 1.33
CA PRO A 182 -11.48 -5.28 2.69
C PRO A 182 -12.55 -5.29 3.79
N TRP A 183 -13.72 -4.70 3.48
CA TRP A 183 -14.85 -4.58 4.39
C TRP A 183 -15.87 -5.73 4.33
N GLY A 184 -15.65 -6.76 3.51
CA GLY A 184 -16.53 -7.93 3.41
C GLY A 184 -16.94 -8.28 1.98
N ASN A 185 -17.99 -9.08 1.83
CA ASN A 185 -18.44 -9.58 0.51
C ASN A 185 -19.48 -8.69 -0.17
N ALA A 186 -20.04 -7.71 0.55
CA ALA A 186 -20.99 -6.77 -0.01
C ALA A 186 -20.27 -5.50 -0.47
N TRP A 187 -20.63 -4.99 -1.64
CA TRP A 187 -20.19 -3.67 -2.08
C TRP A 187 -20.78 -2.59 -1.16
N VAL A 188 -19.91 -1.71 -0.64
CA VAL A 188 -20.28 -0.55 0.17
C VAL A 188 -19.57 0.66 -0.43
N ALA A 189 -20.32 1.52 -1.12
CA ALA A 189 -19.76 2.63 -1.90
C ALA A 189 -18.96 3.60 -1.04
N GLU A 190 -19.43 3.84 0.19
CA GLU A 190 -18.85 4.76 1.17
C GLU A 190 -17.45 4.35 1.64
N TYR A 191 -17.08 3.08 1.45
CA TYR A 191 -15.78 2.54 1.88
C TYR A 191 -14.75 2.50 0.74
N SER A 192 -15.16 2.83 -0.49
CA SER A 192 -14.27 2.94 -1.65
C SER A 192 -13.87 4.40 -1.87
N ASN A 193 -12.61 4.72 -1.56
CA ASN A 193 -12.05 6.02 -1.92
C ASN A 193 -11.55 5.96 -3.37
N ASN A 194 -12.42 6.28 -4.33
CA ASN A 194 -12.11 6.27 -5.76
C ASN A 194 -12.06 7.70 -6.32
N VAL A 195 -11.21 7.92 -7.33
CA VAL A 195 -10.98 9.22 -7.98
C VAL A 195 -12.27 9.93 -8.43
N GLU A 196 -13.29 9.15 -8.79
CA GLU A 196 -14.58 9.63 -9.26
C GLU A 196 -15.36 10.40 -8.17
N SER A 197 -15.21 10.00 -6.90
CA SER A 197 -15.77 10.76 -5.76
C SER A 197 -15.21 12.19 -5.68
N GLY A 198 -13.95 12.39 -6.09
CA GLY A 198 -13.30 13.70 -6.18
C GLY A 198 -13.74 14.54 -7.40
N PHE A 199 -14.27 13.90 -8.44
CA PHE A 199 -14.82 14.55 -9.63
C PHE A 199 -16.36 14.71 -9.58
N GLY A 200 -16.98 14.47 -8.41
CA GLY A 200 -18.42 14.62 -8.21
C GLY A 200 -19.28 13.51 -8.85
N ARG A 201 -18.67 12.40 -9.28
CA ARG A 201 -19.38 11.22 -9.79
C ARG A 201 -19.39 10.15 -8.73
N ARG A 202 -20.56 9.94 -8.12
CA ARG A 202 -20.72 8.92 -7.08
C ARG A 202 -20.86 7.55 -7.75
N ILE A 203 -19.86 6.69 -7.59
CA ILE A 203 -19.97 5.27 -7.92
C ILE A 203 -20.81 4.61 -6.82
N LEU A 204 -22.02 4.18 -7.18
CA LEU A 204 -22.98 3.62 -6.21
C LEU A 204 -23.00 2.09 -6.23
N THR A 205 -22.48 1.47 -7.30
CA THR A 205 -22.54 0.02 -7.49
C THR A 205 -21.19 -0.53 -7.96
N GLN A 206 -20.91 -1.79 -7.61
CA GLN A 206 -19.75 -2.53 -8.11
C GLN A 206 -19.69 -2.57 -9.64
N LYS A 207 -20.84 -2.67 -10.31
CA LYS A 207 -20.92 -2.64 -11.78
C LYS A 207 -20.42 -1.32 -12.34
N GLN A 208 -20.84 -0.18 -11.78
CA GLN A 208 -20.36 1.14 -12.21
C GLN A 208 -18.86 1.30 -11.99
N TRP A 209 -18.34 0.75 -10.89
CA TRP A 209 -16.90 0.75 -10.59
C TRP A 209 -16.09 -0.04 -11.62
N LEU A 210 -16.52 -1.26 -11.97
CA LEU A 210 -15.83 -2.11 -12.94
C LEU A 210 -16.01 -1.63 -14.39
N ASP A 211 -17.20 -1.11 -14.74
CA ASP A 211 -17.44 -0.45 -16.04
C ASP A 211 -16.54 0.77 -16.22
N PHE A 212 -16.19 1.48 -15.14
CA PHE A 212 -15.20 2.54 -15.19
C PHE A 212 -13.78 1.99 -15.40
N LEU A 213 -13.34 1.02 -14.60
CA LEU A 213 -12.01 0.43 -14.71
C LEU A 213 -11.74 -0.15 -16.12
N SER A 214 -12.73 -0.78 -16.72
CA SER A 214 -12.63 -1.32 -18.09
C SER A 214 -12.47 -0.26 -19.18
N ARG A 215 -12.80 1.01 -18.88
CA ARG A 215 -12.66 2.16 -19.80
C ARG A 215 -11.35 2.93 -19.60
N LEU A 216 -10.57 2.59 -18.56
CA LEU A 216 -9.27 3.22 -18.33
C LEU A 216 -8.32 2.85 -19.46
N THR A 217 -7.84 3.87 -20.17
CA THR A 217 -6.74 3.71 -21.12
C THR A 217 -5.40 3.87 -20.40
N PRO A 218 -4.29 3.41 -20.98
CA PRO A 218 -2.95 3.72 -20.45
C PRO A 218 -2.72 5.22 -20.22
N ASP A 219 -3.39 6.09 -20.97
CA ASP A 219 -3.31 7.54 -20.79
C ASP A 219 -4.20 8.07 -19.67
N THR A 220 -5.30 7.38 -19.34
CA THR A 220 -6.15 7.73 -18.18
C THR A 220 -5.49 7.30 -16.87
N LEU A 221 -4.68 6.24 -16.89
CA LEU A 221 -3.91 5.74 -15.75
C LEU A 221 -2.71 6.62 -15.37
N LYS A 222 -2.21 7.48 -16.27
CA LYS A 222 -1.08 8.37 -15.97
C LYS A 222 -1.43 9.50 -15.00
N VAL A 223 -2.73 9.81 -14.87
CA VAL A 223 -3.27 10.94 -14.09
C VAL A 223 -3.88 10.50 -12.76
N LEU A 224 -3.84 9.19 -12.48
CA LEU A 224 -4.21 8.56 -11.20
C LEU A 224 -2.94 8.24 -10.42
#